data_AF-A0AAV9QJ15-F1
#
_entry.id   AF-A0AAV9QJ15-F1
#
_cell.length_a   1.000
_cell.length_b   1.000
_cell.length_c   1.000
_cell.angle_alpha   90.00
_cell.angle_beta   90.00
_cell.angle_gamma   90.00
#
_symmetry.space_group_name_H-M   'P 1'
#
loop_
_entity.id
_entity.type
_entity.pdbx_description
1 polymer ?
#
loop_
_entity_poly.entity_id
_entity_poly.type
_entity_poly.pdbx_seq_one_letter_code
_entity_poly.pdbx_strand_id
1 'polypeptide(L)'
;MRPTPRLMMQATKALRSGAHPDPKNGVYMGWWGDLGSQTQKGIVTYAVSPNRQDPMAGAVKNAVFNTYRRTYHQILYWLPPLVLGYVLMDWATER
;
A
#
# COMPACT_ATOMS: atom_id res chain seq x y z
N MET A 1 -51.45 -21.37 -7.20
CA MET A 1 -50.37 -21.30 -6.19
C MET A 1 -49.43 -20.18 -6.59
N ARG A 2 -49.29 -19.13 -5.76
CA ARG A 2 -48.33 -18.05 -6.00
C ARG A 2 -46.97 -18.51 -5.46
N PRO A 3 -45.87 -18.48 -6.23
CA PRO A 3 -44.56 -18.86 -5.73
C PRO A 3 -44.15 -17.89 -4.60
N THR A 4 -43.83 -18.47 -3.45
CA THR A 4 -43.40 -17.77 -2.24
C THR A 4 -42.06 -17.06 -2.51
N PRO A 5 -41.90 -15.76 -2.21
CA PRO A 5 -40.72 -14.98 -2.62
C PRO A 5 -39.39 -15.39 -1.98
N ARG A 6 -39.40 -16.35 -1.05
CA ARG A 6 -38.21 -16.72 -0.25
C ARG A 6 -37.23 -17.66 -0.96
N LEU A 7 -37.56 -18.10 -2.17
CA LEU A 7 -36.74 -18.98 -3.01
C LEU A 7 -36.18 -18.24 -4.24
N MET A 8 -36.10 -16.91 -4.20
CA MET A 8 -35.18 -16.20 -5.08
C MET A 8 -33.78 -16.48 -4.55
N MET A 9 -33.04 -17.36 -5.25
CA MET A 9 -31.59 -17.52 -5.14
C MET A 9 -31.00 -16.12 -4.88
N GLN A 10 -30.49 -15.89 -3.66
CA GLN A 10 -29.70 -14.69 -3.41
C GLN A 10 -28.62 -14.69 -4.49
N ALA A 11 -28.64 -13.69 -5.37
CA ALA A 11 -27.68 -13.55 -6.45
C ALA A 11 -26.30 -13.91 -5.90
N THR A 12 -25.77 -15.02 -6.39
CA THR A 12 -24.51 -15.64 -5.98
C THR A 12 -23.46 -14.55 -5.86
N LYS A 13 -22.69 -14.53 -4.77
CA LYS A 13 -21.67 -13.51 -4.47
C LYS A 13 -20.75 -13.17 -5.66
N ALA A 14 -20.53 -14.12 -6.58
CA ALA A 14 -19.79 -13.94 -7.82
C ALA A 14 -20.39 -12.92 -8.82
N LEU A 15 -21.70 -12.62 -8.74
CA LEU A 15 -22.33 -11.59 -9.60
C LEU A 15 -22.18 -10.17 -9.04
N ARG A 16 -21.78 -10.02 -7.77
CA ARG A 16 -21.51 -8.72 -7.13
C ARG A 16 -20.03 -8.34 -7.11
N SER A 17 -19.16 -9.22 -7.59
CA SER A 17 -17.73 -8.93 -7.78
C SER A 17 -17.50 -8.32 -9.16
N GLY A 18 -17.77 -7.02 -9.30
CA GLY A 18 -17.49 -6.35 -10.56
C GLY A 18 -17.75 -4.85 -10.52
N ALA A 19 -16.67 -4.08 -10.61
CA ALA A 19 -16.58 -2.65 -10.92
C ALA A 19 -16.88 -1.59 -9.84
N HIS A 20 -17.68 -1.86 -8.78
CA HIS A 20 -17.97 -0.87 -7.73
C HIS A 20 -17.58 -1.38 -6.32
N PRO A 21 -17.11 -0.51 -5.40
CA PRO A 21 -16.84 -0.87 -4.01
C PRO A 21 -18.10 -1.31 -3.26
N ASP A 22 -18.15 -2.54 -2.77
CA ASP A 22 -19.20 -3.07 -1.91
C ASP A 22 -18.61 -3.65 -0.62
N PRO A 23 -18.39 -2.80 0.41
CA PRO A 23 -17.82 -3.23 1.69
C PRO A 23 -18.62 -4.33 2.39
N LYS A 24 -19.93 -4.41 2.15
CA LYS A 24 -20.80 -5.44 2.76
C LYS A 24 -20.54 -6.83 2.16
N ASN A 25 -20.03 -6.87 0.94
CA ASN A 25 -19.66 -8.10 0.24
C ASN A 25 -18.14 -8.30 0.13
N GLY A 26 -17.34 -7.50 0.85
CA GLY A 26 -15.88 -7.63 0.93
C GLY A 26 -15.11 -6.97 -0.21
N VAL A 27 -15.76 -6.13 -1.02
CA VAL A 27 -15.14 -5.39 -2.12
C VAL A 27 -14.87 -3.96 -1.66
N TYR A 28 -13.61 -3.61 -1.40
CA TYR A 28 -13.24 -2.29 -0.83
C TYR A 28 -12.61 -1.34 -1.85
N MET A 29 -12.51 -1.75 -3.12
CA MET A 29 -11.91 -0.96 -4.20
C MET A 29 -12.72 -1.17 -5.47
N GLY A 30 -13.07 -0.09 -6.16
CA GLY A 30 -13.71 -0.13 -7.47
C GLY A 30 -12.74 0.19 -8.62
N TRP A 31 -13.24 0.83 -9.68
CA TRP A 31 -12.45 1.15 -10.87
C TRP A 31 -12.20 2.65 -11.04
N TRP A 32 -11.53 3.05 -12.12
CA TRP A 32 -11.41 4.45 -12.51
C TRP A 32 -12.78 5.11 -12.63
N GLY A 33 -12.95 6.25 -11.95
CA GLY A 33 -14.23 6.95 -11.84
C GLY A 33 -15.08 6.54 -10.63
N ASP A 34 -14.75 5.43 -9.97
CA ASP A 34 -15.50 4.89 -8.84
C ASP A 34 -14.59 4.06 -7.91
N LEU A 35 -13.54 4.68 -7.39
CA LEU A 35 -12.53 3.98 -6.58
C LEU A 35 -13.04 3.56 -5.19
N GLY A 36 -14.14 4.16 -4.71
CA GLY A 36 -14.63 3.94 -3.33
C GLY A 36 -13.95 4.74 -2.24
N SER A 37 -13.12 5.72 -2.63
CA SER A 37 -12.57 6.69 -1.70
C SER A 37 -13.63 7.69 -1.23
N GLN A 38 -13.33 8.41 -0.15
CA GLN A 38 -14.14 9.54 0.28
C GLN A 38 -14.20 10.61 -0.82
N THR A 39 -15.28 11.38 -0.85
CA THR A 39 -15.43 12.47 -1.83
C THR A 39 -14.37 13.54 -1.60
N GLN A 40 -13.68 13.94 -2.67
CA GLN A 40 -12.62 14.96 -2.62
C GLN A 40 -13.10 16.21 -3.35
N LYS A 41 -13.02 17.38 -2.70
CA LYS A 41 -13.41 18.67 -3.28
C LYS A 41 -12.40 19.74 -2.85
N GLY A 42 -12.00 20.61 -3.79
CA GLY A 42 -11.12 21.75 -3.52
C GLY A 42 -9.62 21.43 -3.52
N ILE A 43 -9.20 20.22 -3.85
CA ILE A 43 -7.80 19.84 -4.00
C ILE A 43 -7.40 20.07 -5.46
N VAL A 44 -6.37 20.91 -5.69
CA VAL A 44 -5.82 21.17 -7.02
C VAL A 44 -4.38 20.67 -7.08
N THR A 45 -4.11 19.77 -8.03
CA THR A 45 -2.79 19.15 -8.21
C THR A 45 -2.13 19.68 -9.47
N TYR A 46 -0.87 20.11 -9.36
CA TYR A 46 -0.06 20.58 -10.47
C TYR A 46 1.08 19.61 -10.75
N ALA A 47 1.44 19.44 -12.02
CA ALA A 47 2.57 18.63 -12.44
C ALA A 47 3.28 19.27 -13.63
N VAL A 48 4.59 19.04 -13.73
CA VAL A 48 5.42 19.44 -14.88
C VAL A 48 5.71 18.19 -15.72
N SER A 49 5.63 18.32 -17.05
CA SER A 49 5.96 17.22 -17.98
C SER A 49 7.36 16.64 -17.68
N PRO A 50 7.53 15.31 -17.61
CA PRO A 50 8.82 14.69 -17.37
C PRO A 50 9.90 15.10 -18.38
N ASN A 51 9.52 15.35 -19.64
CA ASN A 51 10.45 15.78 -20.70
C ASN A 51 11.03 17.18 -20.48
N ARG A 52 10.49 17.94 -19.50
CA ARG A 52 10.97 19.27 -19.11
C ARG A 52 11.72 19.26 -17.78
N GLN A 53 11.97 18.09 -17.20
CA GLN A 53 12.73 17.92 -15.97
C GLN A 53 14.00 17.13 -16.28
N ASP A 54 15.09 17.43 -15.56
CA ASP A 54 16.22 16.52 -15.51
C ASP A 54 15.89 15.40 -14.49
N PRO A 55 15.80 14.13 -14.93
CA PRO A 55 15.35 13.04 -14.08
C PRO A 55 16.31 12.75 -12.91
N MET A 56 17.60 13.10 -13.03
CA MET A 56 18.63 12.80 -12.04
C MET A 56 19.15 14.04 -11.31
N ALA A 57 18.53 15.19 -11.52
CA ALA A 57 18.90 16.43 -10.86
C ALA A 57 18.93 16.25 -9.33
N GLY A 58 20.12 16.39 -8.75
CA GLY A 58 20.34 16.28 -7.30
C GLY A 58 20.18 14.87 -6.73
N ALA A 59 20.12 13.82 -7.56
CA ALA A 59 19.92 12.44 -7.11
C ALA A 59 20.96 12.02 -6.07
N VAL A 60 22.25 12.28 -6.29
CA VAL A 60 23.33 11.90 -5.36
C VAL A 60 23.22 12.65 -4.03
N LYS A 61 23.11 13.99 -4.08
CA LYS A 61 22.97 14.82 -2.88
C LYS A 61 21.76 14.38 -2.05
N ASN A 62 20.61 14.24 -2.70
CA ASN A 62 19.38 13.85 -2.03
C ASN A 62 19.43 12.41 -1.53
N ALA A 63 20.00 11.48 -2.30
CA ALA A 63 20.12 10.08 -1.91
C ALA A 63 20.95 9.93 -0.62
N VAL A 64 22.13 10.55 -0.54
CA VAL A 64 23.00 10.39 0.64
C VAL A 64 22.32 10.93 1.90
N PHE A 65 21.89 12.19 1.89
CA PHE A 65 21.35 12.82 3.10
C PHE A 65 19.96 12.30 3.48
N ASN A 66 19.09 12.03 2.51
CA ASN A 66 17.77 11.47 2.79
C ASN A 66 17.85 10.01 3.24
N THR A 67 18.77 9.22 2.70
CA THR A 67 19.00 7.84 3.16
C THR A 67 19.48 7.84 4.59
N TYR A 68 20.50 8.63 4.94
CA TYR A 68 20.95 8.74 6.32
C TYR A 68 19.80 9.13 7.27
N ARG A 69 19.05 10.19 6.94
CA ARG A 69 17.92 10.64 7.77
C ARG A 69 16.87 9.54 7.96
N ARG A 70 16.51 8.81 6.91
CA ARG A 70 15.52 7.72 6.98
C ARG A 70 16.04 6.53 7.79
N THR A 71 17.29 6.15 7.59
CA THR A 71 17.93 5.05 8.32
C THR A 71 18.07 5.38 9.80
N TYR A 72 18.47 6.60 10.15
CA TYR A 72 18.64 7.03 11.54
C TYR A 72 17.36 6.84 12.38
N HIS A 73 16.19 7.18 11.84
CA HIS A 73 14.92 7.01 12.56
C HIS A 73 14.47 5.56 12.72
N GLN A 74 15.07 4.63 11.97
CA GLN A 74 14.66 3.22 11.96
C GLN A 74 15.74 2.27 12.48
N ILE A 75 16.98 2.75 12.64
CA ILE A 75 18.16 1.93 12.93
C ILE A 75 17.97 1.06 14.17
N LEU A 76 17.32 1.60 15.21
CA LEU A 76 17.12 0.89 16.47
C LEU A 76 16.07 -0.22 16.41
N TYR A 77 15.21 -0.26 15.38
CA TYR A 77 14.21 -1.33 15.26
C TYR A 77 14.79 -2.61 14.65
N TRP A 78 15.81 -2.49 13.80
CA TRP A 78 16.34 -3.64 13.07
C TRP A 78 17.82 -3.94 13.39
N LEU A 79 18.65 -2.93 13.68
CA LEU A 79 20.07 -3.17 13.93
C LEU A 79 20.30 -3.97 15.22
N PRO A 80 19.66 -3.66 16.37
CA PRO A 80 19.85 -4.44 17.59
C PRO A 80 19.52 -5.93 17.44
N PRO A 81 18.37 -6.35 16.88
CA PRO A 81 18.10 -7.78 16.71
C PRO A 81 19.05 -8.44 15.70
N LEU A 82 19.51 -7.75 14.65
CA LEU A 82 20.52 -8.32 13.73
C LEU A 82 21.87 -8.53 14.40
N VAL A 83 22.36 -7.54 15.15
CA VAL A 83 23.62 -7.65 15.91
C VAL A 83 23.52 -8.75 16.95
N LEU A 84 22.41 -8.80 17.69
CA LEU A 84 22.17 -9.86 18.67
C LEU A 84 22.19 -11.24 18.01
N GLY A 85 21.49 -11.41 16.88
CA GLY A 85 21.47 -12.67 16.13
C GLY A 85 22.87 -13.09 15.67
N TYR A 86 23.65 -12.15 15.12
CA TYR A 86 25.02 -12.43 14.70
C TYR A 86 25.90 -12.88 15.87
N VAL A 87 25.89 -12.14 16.98
CA VAL A 87 26.70 -12.46 18.17
C VAL A 87 26.30 -13.80 18.78
N LEU A 88 25.00 -14.13 18.84
CA LEU A 88 24.55 -15.42 19.35
C LEU A 88 24.98 -16.59 18.45
N MET A 89 24.97 -16.39 17.13
CA MET A 89 25.40 -17.40 16.17
C MET A 89 26.91 -17.65 16.25
N ASP A 90 27.68 -16.58 16.37
CA ASP A 90 29.14 -16.65 16.54
C ASP A 90 29.49 -17.40 17.83
N TRP A 91 28.88 -17.03 18.96
CA TRP A 91 29.04 -17.72 20.24
C TRP A 91 28.67 -19.20 20.19
N ALA A 92 27.63 -19.56 19.44
CA ALA A 92 27.20 -20.95 19.28
C ALA A 92 28.13 -21.77 18.37
N THR A 93 28.90 -21.10 17.51
CA THR A 93 29.85 -21.75 16.60
C THR A 93 31.23 -21.91 17.23
N GLU A 94 31.63 -20.97 18.10
CA GLU A 94 32.91 -21.03 18.82
C GLU A 94 32.92 -22.01 20.00
N ARG A 95 31.74 -22.45 20.47
CA ARG A 95 31.57 -23.46 21.53
C ARG A 95 31.32 -24.85 20.98
#